data_AF-A0A966IT02-F1
#
_entry.id   AF-A0A966IT02-F1
#
_cell.length_a   1.000
_cell.length_b   1.000
_cell.length_c   1.000
_cell.angle_alpha   90.00
_cell.angle_beta   90.00
_cell.angle_gamma   90.00
#
_symmetry.space_group_name_H-M   'P 1'
#
loop_
_entity.id
_entity.type
_entity.pdbx_description
1 polymer ?
#
loop_
_entity_poly.entity_id
_entity_poly.type
_entity_poly.pdbx_seq_one_letter_code
_entity_poly.pdbx_strand_id
1 'polypeptide(L)' 'MADRHNRDLDRKPAPLPDRLAKSTVDSHAHIEIITDTAPDHPAVTQVIEDSISVGIDRIVQVGYSA' A
#
# COMPACT_ATOMS: atom_id res chain seq x y z
N MET A 1 1.86 -5.79 6.13
CA MET A 1 1.31 -5.55 7.48
C MET A 1 2.48 -5.45 8.46
N ALA A 2 2.84 -4.24 8.86
CA ALA A 2 3.80 -4.07 9.96
C ALA A 2 3.13 -4.56 11.25
N ASP A 3 3.86 -5.35 12.04
CA ASP A 3 3.44 -5.74 13.39
C ASP A 3 3.11 -4.49 14.22
N ARG A 4 2.00 -4.54 14.97
CA ARG A 4 1.51 -3.47 15.86
C ARG A 4 2.62 -2.95 16.78
N HIS A 5 3.54 -3.81 17.19
CA HIS A 5 4.65 -3.47 18.09
C HIS A 5 5.86 -2.82 17.38
N ASN A 6 5.86 -2.73 16.06
CA ASN A 6 6.95 -2.19 15.25
C ASN A 6 6.55 -0.96 14.43
N ARG A 7 5.35 -0.39 14.68
CA ARG A 7 4.89 0.84 14.02
C ARG A 7 5.78 2.05 14.29
N ASP A 8 6.43 2.08 15.45
CA ASP A 8 7.26 3.21 15.90
C ASP A 8 8.67 3.18 15.30
N LEU A 9 9.02 2.11 14.56
CA LEU A 9 10.31 1.98 13.89
C LEU A 9 10.21 2.58 12.48
N ASP A 10 11.04 3.58 12.21
CA ASP A 10 11.21 4.16 10.87
C ASP A 10 11.87 3.14 9.92
N ARG A 11 11.05 2.24 9.38
CA ARG A 11 11.48 1.26 8.38
C ARG A 11 11.46 1.91 7.01
N LYS A 12 12.64 2.02 6.42
CA LYS A 12 12.78 2.35 5.00
C LYS A 12 11.95 1.36 4.17
N PRO A 13 11.10 1.83 3.25
CA PRO A 13 10.37 0.97 2.34
C PRO A 13 11.31 0.04 1.57
N ALA A 14 10.88 -1.20 1.36
CA ALA A 14 11.59 -2.10 0.47
C ALA A 14 11.52 -1.58 -0.98
N PRO A 15 12.50 -1.91 -1.83
CA PRO A 15 12.40 -1.65 -3.27
C PRO A 15 11.12 -2.29 -3.84
N LEU A 16 10.61 -1.71 -4.93
CA LEU A 16 9.47 -2.29 -5.64
C LEU A 16 9.82 -3.70 -6.19
N PRO A 17 8.90 -4.66 -6.12
CA PRO A 17 9.10 -5.98 -6.70
C PRO A 17 9.03 -5.92 -8.23
N ASP A 18 9.47 -7.01 -8.87
CA ASP A 18 9.22 -7.23 -10.30
C ASP A 18 7.72 -7.26 -10.60
N ARG A 19 7.35 -6.80 -11.79
CA ARG A 19 5.95 -6.80 -12.25
C ARG A 19 5.39 -8.21 -12.32
N LEU A 20 4.17 -8.39 -11.80
CA LEU A 20 3.43 -9.65 -11.91
C LEU A 20 3.16 -10.01 -13.37
N ALA A 21 3.21 -11.32 -13.67
CA ALA A 21 3.02 -11.84 -15.03
C ALA A 21 1.62 -11.60 -15.61
N LYS A 22 0.64 -11.29 -14.76
CA LYS A 22 -0.76 -11.04 -15.14
C LYS A 22 -1.32 -9.88 -14.33
N SER A 23 -2.29 -9.18 -14.92
CA SER A 23 -3.12 -8.21 -14.20
C SER A 23 -3.74 -8.87 -12.99
N THR A 24 -3.53 -8.27 -11.82
CA THR A 24 -3.91 -8.84 -10.53
C THR A 24 -4.68 -7.81 -9.72
N VAL A 25 -5.70 -8.28 -8.99
CA VAL A 25 -6.45 -7.46 -8.04
C VAL A 25 -5.85 -7.67 -6.65
N ASP A 26 -5.47 -6.59 -5.98
CA ASP A 26 -5.21 -6.64 -4.55
C ASP A 26 -6.56 -6.62 -3.81
N SER A 27 -6.95 -7.79 -3.30
CA SER A 27 -8.23 -7.96 -2.63
C SER A 27 -8.29 -7.42 -1.21
N HIS A 28 -7.16 -6.98 -0.62
CA HIS A 28 -7.12 -6.49 0.76
C HIS A 28 -5.91 -5.59 1.00
N ALA A 29 -6.14 -4.27 1.01
CA ALA A 29 -5.13 -3.27 1.33
C ALA A 29 -5.59 -2.34 2.46
N HIS A 30 -4.61 -1.82 3.22
CA HIS A 30 -4.77 -0.77 4.22
C HIS A 30 -3.79 0.37 3.91
N ILE A 31 -4.12 1.23 2.95
CA ILE A 31 -3.23 2.32 2.51
C ILE A 31 -3.08 3.38 3.61
N GLU A 32 -4.13 3.63 4.39
CA GLU A 32 -4.14 4.58 5.50
C GLU A 32 -3.13 4.22 6.61
N ILE A 33 -2.87 2.93 6.84
CA ILE A 33 -1.90 2.50 7.86
C ILE A 33 -0.47 2.83 7.44
N ILE A 34 -0.17 2.77 6.14
CA ILE A 34 1.20 2.95 5.63
C ILE A 34 1.53 4.42 5.35
N THR A 35 0.53 5.24 4.98
CA THR A 35 0.76 6.65 4.70
C THR A 35 0.54 7.54 5.92
N ASP A 36 -0.33 7.13 6.85
CA ASP A 36 -0.76 7.94 8.01
C ASP A 36 -1.19 9.36 7.61
N THR A 37 -1.89 9.47 6.48
CA THR A 37 -2.31 10.74 5.88
C THR A 37 -3.79 10.76 5.56
N ALA A 38 -4.31 11.94 5.21
CA ALA A 38 -5.65 12.09 4.66
C ALA A 38 -5.81 11.30 3.33
N PRO A 39 -7.04 10.87 2.98
CA PRO A 39 -7.30 10.05 1.79
C PRO A 39 -6.91 10.69 0.46
N ASP A 40 -6.91 12.02 0.38
CA ASP A 40 -6.58 12.82 -0.81
C ASP A 40 -5.11 13.28 -0.84
N HIS A 41 -4.31 12.86 0.14
CA HIS A 41 -2.91 13.22 0.22
C HIS A 41 -2.09 12.59 -0.93
N PRO A 42 -1.11 13.29 -1.52
CA PRO A 42 -0.32 12.75 -2.65
C PRO A 42 0.38 11.41 -2.38
N ALA A 43 0.70 11.11 -1.13
CA ALA A 43 1.27 9.82 -0.73
C ALA A 43 0.35 8.62 -1.06
N VAL A 44 -0.98 8.81 -0.99
CA VAL A 44 -1.96 7.78 -1.37
C VAL A 44 -1.89 7.51 -2.87
N THR A 45 -1.79 8.57 -3.69
CA THR A 45 -1.61 8.44 -5.14
C THR A 45 -0.34 7.68 -5.48
N GLN A 46 0.78 7.98 -4.82
CA GLN A 46 2.05 7.29 -5.04
C GLN A 46 1.92 5.77 -4.80
N VAL A 47 1.25 5.35 -3.73
CA VAL A 47 1.01 3.92 -3.44
C VAL A 47 0.21 3.25 -4.55
N ILE A 48 -0.79 3.93 -5.11
CA ILE A 48 -1.62 3.42 -6.21
C ILE A 48 -0.78 3.30 -7.50
N GLU A 49 0.03 4.33 -7.81
CA GLU A 49 0.92 4.33 -8.98
C GLU A 49 1.98 3.22 -8.90
N ASP A 50 2.60 3.06 -7.74
CA ASP A 50 3.56 1.99 -7.46
C ASP A 50 2.91 0.62 -7.66
N SER A 51 1.68 0.44 -7.17
CA SER A 51 0.89 -0.79 -7.33
C SER A 51 0.62 -1.10 -8.81
N ILE A 52 0.22 -0.08 -9.59
CA ILE A 52 0.01 -0.21 -11.04
C ILE A 52 1.30 -0.61 -11.76
N SER A 53 2.43 -0.05 -11.36
CA SER A 53 3.74 -0.33 -11.98
C SER A 53 4.12 -1.81 -11.86
N VAL A 54 3.74 -2.46 -10.75
CA VAL A 54 4.02 -3.88 -10.47
C VAL A 54 2.90 -4.84 -10.88
N GLY A 55 1.86 -4.34 -11.55
CA GLY A 55 0.83 -5.18 -12.18
C GLY A 55 -0.45 -5.37 -11.35
N ILE A 56 -0.63 -4.59 -10.29
CA ILE A 56 -1.89 -4.49 -9.56
C ILE A 56 -2.78 -3.44 -10.25
N ASP A 57 -3.90 -3.87 -10.85
CA ASP A 57 -4.77 -2.98 -11.65
C ASP A 57 -6.02 -2.51 -10.91
N ARG A 58 -6.32 -3.12 -9.76
CA ARG A 58 -7.39 -2.76 -8.83
C ARG A 58 -6.98 -3.11 -7.42
N ILE A 59 -7.47 -2.30 -6.49
CA ILE A 59 -7.22 -2.44 -5.06
C ILE A 59 -8.55 -2.37 -4.33
N VAL A 60 -8.76 -3.27 -3.39
CA VAL A 60 -9.83 -3.20 -2.40
C VAL A 60 -9.24 -2.61 -1.12
N GLN A 61 -9.51 -1.32 -0.92
CA GLN A 61 -9.17 -0.60 0.31
C GLN A 61 -10.12 -1.02 1.43
N VAL A 62 -9.57 -1.56 2.50
CA VAL A 62 -10.31 -1.99 3.69
C VAL A 62 -10.02 -0.99 4.81
N GLY A 63 -11.06 -0.39 5.38
CA GLY A 63 -10.89 0.53 6.51
C GLY A 63 -10.33 -0.19 7.73
N TYR A 64 -9.31 0.40 8.34
CA TYR A 64 -8.77 -0.04 9.62
C TYR A 64 -9.65 0.42 10.78
N SER A 65 -10.20 -0.53 11.55
CA SER A 65 -10.79 -0.26 12.86
C SER A 65 -9.69 -0.31 13.92
N ALA A 66 -9.34 0.84 14.49
CA ALA A 66 -8.38 0.96 15.59
C ALA A 66 -8.79 0.18 16.84
#